data_AF-A0A164GLM9-F1
#
_entry.id   AF-A0A164GLM9-F1
#
_cell.length_a   1.000
_cell.length_b   1.000
_cell.length_c   1.000
_cell.angle_alpha   90.00
_cell.angle_beta   90.00
_cell.angle_gamma   90.00
#
_symmetry.space_group_name_H-M   'P 1'
#
loop_
_entity.id
_entity.type
_entity.pdbx_description
1 polymer ?
#
loop_
_entity_poly.entity_id
_entity_poly.type
_entity_poly.pdbx_seq_one_letter_code
_entity_poly.pdbx_strand_id
1 'polypeptide(L)'
;DGKEKKCTYSNKGRNTTNMRLHLNNYHPEQLKQLQSEELKIAEQTLNSSSRSSSVTSFFKSKSFGVPVHKRNPLPQNSTSFQTLKLDLTRLCACTSFPLSMVESEEFQKLIHNLDSRSADSLPCRNTLKNWVVKYSEDIMKKVISNLQLVKNYFLSMDIWSQPGLDKFYLG
;
A
#
# COMPACT_ATOMS: atom_id res chain seq x y z
N ASP A 1 23.57 24.99 -31.08
CA ASP A 1 23.20 25.06 -29.65
C ASP A 1 22.09 24.08 -29.30
N GLY A 2 22.44 22.93 -28.72
CA GLY A 2 21.48 21.91 -28.30
C GLY A 2 21.84 21.38 -26.92
N LYS A 3 21.60 22.18 -25.87
CA LYS A 3 21.73 21.70 -24.50
C LYS A 3 20.57 20.73 -24.22
N GLU A 4 20.84 19.43 -24.23
CA GLU A 4 19.91 18.43 -23.69
C GLU A 4 19.62 18.78 -22.23
N LYS A 5 18.42 19.31 -21.97
CA LYS A 5 17.94 19.55 -20.61
C LYS A 5 17.81 18.19 -19.92
N LYS A 6 18.70 17.90 -18.97
CA LYS A 6 18.54 16.76 -18.05
C LYS A 6 17.16 16.84 -17.41
N CYS A 7 16.29 15.90 -17.75
CA CYS A 7 14.96 15.81 -17.16
C CYS A 7 15.07 15.26 -15.75
N THR A 8 14.69 16.05 -14.75
CA THR A 8 14.71 15.69 -13.32
C THR A 8 13.36 15.19 -12.82
N TYR A 9 12.50 14.69 -13.72
CA TYR A 9 11.18 14.20 -13.36
C TYR A 9 11.28 12.90 -12.54
N SER A 10 10.65 12.89 -11.37
CA SER A 10 10.53 11.72 -10.50
C SER A 10 9.05 11.43 -10.29
N ASN A 11 8.59 10.27 -10.77
CA ASN A 11 7.20 9.86 -10.59
C ASN A 11 6.97 9.39 -9.16
N LYS A 12 6.26 10.19 -8.37
CA LYS A 12 5.92 9.87 -6.96
C LYS A 12 4.70 8.95 -6.81
N GLY A 13 4.30 8.20 -7.85
CA GLY A 13 3.11 7.34 -7.81
C GLY A 13 3.24 6.05 -8.64
N ARG A 14 2.42 5.05 -8.29
CA ARG A 14 2.30 3.78 -9.05
C ARG A 14 1.45 3.90 -10.32
N ASN A 15 0.78 5.04 -10.53
CA ASN A 15 -0.04 5.28 -11.71
C ASN A 15 0.83 5.79 -12.88
N THR A 16 0.72 5.15 -14.04
CA THR A 16 1.52 5.45 -15.24
C THR A 16 0.95 6.61 -16.05
N THR A 17 -0.27 7.07 -15.77
CA THR A 17 -0.90 8.19 -16.48
C THR A 17 -0.08 9.48 -16.39
N ASN A 18 0.51 9.77 -15.22
CA ASN A 18 1.33 10.96 -15.01
C ASN A 18 2.65 10.91 -15.81
N MET A 19 3.25 9.72 -15.92
CA MET A 19 4.42 9.49 -16.78
C MET A 19 4.08 9.67 -18.26
N ARG A 20 2.94 9.14 -18.71
CA ARG A 20 2.51 9.26 -20.11
C ARG A 20 2.28 10.73 -20.48
N LEU A 21 1.68 11.51 -19.58
CA LEU A 21 1.50 12.95 -19.75
C LEU A 21 2.84 13.70 -19.79
N HIS A 22 3.78 13.34 -18.90
CA HIS A 22 5.11 13.93 -18.89
C HIS A 22 5.87 13.66 -20.20
N LEU A 23 5.87 12.40 -20.67
CA LEU A 23 6.51 12.02 -21.94
C LEU A 23 5.87 12.74 -23.13
N ASN A 24 4.54 12.88 -23.15
CA ASN A 24 3.85 13.61 -24.21
C ASN A 24 4.30 15.08 -24.31
N ASN A 25 4.53 15.73 -23.17
CA ASN A 25 4.83 17.16 -23.12
C ASN A 25 6.32 17.47 -23.30
N TYR A 26 7.22 16.59 -22.85
CA TYR A 26 8.67 16.88 -22.78
C TYR A 26 9.54 15.95 -23.62
N HIS A 27 9.05 14.74 -23.94
CA HIS A 27 9.82 13.72 -24.66
C HIS A 27 8.97 12.99 -25.71
N PRO A 28 8.43 13.72 -26.72
CA PRO A 28 7.48 13.16 -27.68
C PRO A 28 8.07 12.02 -28.52
N GLU A 29 9.37 12.07 -28.82
CA GLU A 29 10.06 11.01 -29.57
C GLU A 29 10.16 9.70 -28.76
N GLN A 30 10.37 9.79 -27.44
CA GLN A 30 10.38 8.62 -26.56
C GLN A 30 8.98 8.05 -26.38
N LEU A 31 7.95 8.91 -26.39
CA LEU A 31 6.56 8.46 -26.38
C LEU A 31 6.20 7.70 -27.67
N LYS A 32 6.63 8.19 -28.83
CA LYS A 32 6.42 7.50 -30.12
C LYS A 32 7.10 6.14 -30.16
N GLN A 33 8.33 6.04 -29.66
CA GLN A 33 9.03 4.76 -29.52
C GLN A 33 8.25 3.79 -28.63
N LEU A 34 7.80 4.24 -27.46
CA LEU A 34 7.01 3.44 -26.53
C LEU A 34 5.68 2.97 -27.16
N GLN A 35 4.98 3.83 -27.89
CA GLN A 35 3.76 3.46 -28.60
C GLN A 35 4.01 2.45 -29.72
N SER A 36 5.12 2.59 -30.47
CA SER A 36 5.49 1.63 -31.51
C SER A 36 5.84 0.25 -30.94
N GLU A 37 6.43 0.21 -29.74
CA GLU A 37 6.71 -1.04 -29.04
C GLU A 37 5.43 -1.66 -28.46
N GLU A 38 4.53 -0.86 -27.89
CA GLU A 38 3.21 -1.32 -27.45
C GLU A 38 2.42 -1.98 -28.60
N LEU A 39 2.48 -1.40 -29.81
CA LEU A 39 1.83 -1.96 -31.00
C LEU A 39 2.48 -3.27 -31.46
N LYS A 40 3.81 -3.33 -31.55
CA LYS A 40 4.54 -4.58 -31.88
C LYS A 40 4.27 -5.70 -30.89
N ILE A 41 4.15 -5.37 -29.60
CA ILE A 41 3.83 -6.33 -28.54
C ILE A 41 2.36 -6.75 -28.65
N ALA A 42 1.43 -5.82 -28.91
CA ALA A 42 0.02 -6.16 -29.10
C ALA A 42 -0.19 -7.14 -30.27
N GLU A 43 0.57 -6.98 -31.36
CA GLU A 43 0.59 -7.92 -32.49
C GLU A 43 1.15 -9.30 -32.10
N GLN A 44 2.17 -9.37 -31.23
CA GLN A 44 2.73 -10.62 -30.72
C GLN A 44 1.86 -11.30 -29.64
N THR A 45 1.02 -10.54 -28.92
CA THR A 45 0.25 -11.02 -27.75
C THR A 45 -1.12 -11.60 -28.13
N LEU A 46 -1.50 -11.61 -29.42
CA LEU A 46 -2.73 -12.28 -29.90
C LEU A 46 -2.74 -13.80 -29.60
N ASN A 47 -1.59 -14.40 -29.25
CA ASN A 47 -1.48 -15.82 -28.88
C ASN A 47 -1.20 -16.10 -27.40
N SER A 48 -1.20 -15.11 -26.50
CA SER A 48 -1.06 -15.40 -25.06
C SER A 48 -1.80 -14.42 -24.16
N SER A 49 -2.84 -14.93 -23.50
CA SER A 49 -3.69 -14.22 -22.56
C SER A 49 -2.98 -13.95 -21.23
N SER A 50 -2.22 -12.85 -21.13
CA SER A 50 -1.76 -12.32 -19.83
C SER A 50 -1.39 -10.84 -19.93
N ARG A 51 -2.39 -9.95 -19.84
CA ARG A 51 -2.20 -8.50 -19.76
C ARG A 51 -1.95 -8.07 -18.30
N SER A 52 -0.70 -7.79 -17.92
CA SER A 52 -0.36 -6.77 -16.89
C SER A 52 1.13 -6.60 -16.53
N SER A 53 2.08 -7.34 -17.11
CA SER A 53 3.50 -7.26 -16.67
C SER A 53 4.42 -6.32 -17.48
N SER A 54 4.04 -5.91 -18.70
CA SER A 54 4.99 -5.42 -19.71
C SER A 54 5.59 -4.02 -19.46
N VAL A 55 4.85 -3.06 -18.89
CA VAL A 55 5.40 -1.69 -18.74
C VAL A 55 6.53 -1.61 -17.70
N THR A 56 6.56 -2.54 -16.73
CA THR A 56 7.60 -2.56 -15.69
C THR A 56 8.92 -3.19 -16.13
N SER A 57 8.94 -4.02 -17.17
CA SER A 57 10.17 -4.65 -17.67
C SER A 57 11.04 -3.66 -18.45
N PHE A 58 10.43 -2.72 -19.17
CA PHE A 58 11.15 -1.70 -19.94
C PHE A 58 12.00 -0.77 -19.06
N PHE A 59 11.49 -0.36 -17.89
CA PHE A 59 12.23 0.51 -16.96
C PHE A 59 13.22 -0.24 -16.05
N LYS A 60 13.17 -1.58 -15.98
CA LYS A 60 14.09 -2.39 -15.17
C LYS A 60 15.42 -2.71 -15.88
N SER A 61 15.49 -2.60 -17.21
CA SER A 61 16.68 -3.02 -17.96
C SER A 61 17.89 -2.08 -17.83
N LYS A 62 17.73 -0.91 -17.18
CA LYS A 62 18.81 0.09 -17.03
C LYS A 62 19.24 0.40 -15.59
N SER A 63 18.72 -0.29 -14.57
CA SER A 63 19.24 -0.11 -13.21
C SER A 63 20.53 -0.91 -13.02
N PHE A 64 21.65 -0.20 -12.91
CA PHE A 64 22.94 -0.72 -12.50
C PHE A 64 22.82 -1.66 -11.29
N GLY A 65 23.19 -2.93 -11.47
CA GLY A 65 23.88 -3.77 -10.48
C GLY A 65 23.22 -4.12 -9.15
N VAL A 66 21.98 -3.70 -8.84
CA VAL A 66 21.34 -4.14 -7.59
C VAL A 66 20.62 -5.47 -7.86
N PRO A 67 21.02 -6.58 -7.21
CA PRO A 67 20.30 -7.84 -7.35
C PRO A 67 18.85 -7.62 -6.95
N VAL A 68 17.93 -7.85 -7.89
CA VAL A 68 16.49 -7.75 -7.65
C VAL A 68 16.15 -8.81 -6.60
N HIS A 69 15.92 -8.41 -5.36
CA HIS A 69 15.46 -9.31 -4.30
C HIS A 69 14.19 -10.01 -4.79
N LYS A 70 14.29 -11.33 -5.00
CA LYS A 70 13.16 -12.13 -5.45
C LYS A 70 12.26 -12.35 -4.25
N ARG A 71 11.22 -11.51 -4.15
CA ARG A 71 10.24 -11.59 -3.07
C ARG A 71 9.69 -13.01 -2.95
N ASN A 72 9.67 -13.53 -1.73
CA ASN A 72 9.14 -14.86 -1.41
C ASN A 72 8.08 -14.75 -0.29
N PRO A 73 6.92 -14.14 -0.58
CA PRO A 73 5.90 -13.93 0.43
C PRO A 73 5.37 -15.26 0.98
N LEU A 74 4.90 -15.22 2.22
CA LEU A 74 4.12 -16.29 2.83
C LEU A 74 2.84 -16.57 2.02
N PRO A 75 2.46 -17.84 1.84
CA PRO A 75 1.18 -18.19 1.24
C PRO A 75 0.02 -17.67 2.08
N GLN A 76 -1.00 -17.10 1.44
CA GLN A 76 -2.15 -16.50 2.15
C GLN A 76 -2.90 -17.50 3.04
N ASN A 77 -2.90 -18.78 2.68
CA ASN A 77 -3.56 -19.85 3.45
C ASN A 77 -2.65 -20.45 4.54
N SER A 78 -1.40 -20.01 4.64
CA SER A 78 -0.49 -20.52 5.67
C SER A 78 -0.85 -19.99 7.05
N THR A 79 -0.68 -20.83 8.07
CA THR A 79 -0.85 -20.43 9.47
C THR A 79 0.03 -19.24 9.82
N SER A 80 1.29 -19.22 9.35
CA SER A 80 2.22 -18.10 9.56
C SER A 80 1.70 -16.77 9.02
N PHE A 81 1.10 -16.76 7.81
CA PHE A 81 0.50 -15.53 7.27
C PHE A 81 -0.72 -15.09 8.08
N GLN A 82 -1.56 -16.03 8.52
CA GLN A 82 -2.72 -15.70 9.35
C GLN A 82 -2.31 -15.14 10.71
N THR A 83 -1.26 -15.69 11.33
CA THR A 83 -0.66 -15.16 12.56
C THR A 83 -0.12 -13.76 12.33
N LEU A 84 0.73 -13.56 11.31
CA LEU A 84 1.28 -12.24 10.95
C LEU A 84 0.16 -11.20 10.75
N LYS A 85 -0.87 -11.57 9.99
CA LYS A 85 -2.04 -10.72 9.74
C LYS A 85 -2.76 -10.36 11.03
N LEU A 86 -3.03 -11.33 11.90
CA LEU A 86 -3.73 -11.11 13.16
C LEU A 86 -2.91 -10.21 14.10
N ASP A 87 -1.61 -10.46 14.22
CA ASP A 87 -0.73 -9.73 15.13
C ASP A 87 -0.52 -8.28 14.67
N LEU A 88 -0.29 -8.05 13.37
CA LEU A 88 -0.24 -6.69 12.80
C LEU A 88 -1.56 -5.95 13.01
N THR A 89 -2.69 -6.64 12.82
CA THR A 89 -4.02 -6.05 12.99
C THR A 89 -4.23 -5.65 14.45
N ARG A 90 -3.90 -6.53 15.41
CA ARG A 90 -4.00 -6.25 16.84
C ARG A 90 -3.07 -5.13 17.28
N LEU A 91 -1.83 -5.12 16.80
CA LEU A 91 -0.86 -4.07 17.09
C LEU A 91 -1.43 -2.71 16.70
N CYS A 92 -1.95 -2.57 15.48
CA CYS A 92 -2.50 -1.31 15.00
C CYS A 92 -3.86 -0.95 15.62
N ALA A 93 -4.70 -1.94 15.94
CA ALA A 93 -6.03 -1.69 16.49
C ALA A 93 -6.03 -1.39 17.99
N CYS A 94 -5.08 -1.97 18.74
CA CYS A 94 -5.06 -1.93 20.20
C CYS A 94 -3.95 -1.03 20.78
N THR A 95 -3.13 -0.41 19.92
CA THR A 95 -2.07 0.51 20.35
C THR A 95 -2.07 1.76 19.49
N SER A 96 -1.24 2.74 19.83
CA SER A 96 -1.02 3.95 19.02
C SER A 96 -0.08 3.72 17.83
N PHE A 97 0.12 2.48 17.39
CA PHE A 97 1.01 2.15 16.28
C PHE A 97 0.44 2.68 14.94
N PRO A 98 1.15 3.57 14.23
CA PRO A 98 0.60 4.22 13.05
C PRO A 98 0.57 3.28 11.84
N LEU A 99 -0.53 3.31 11.09
CA LEU A 99 -0.71 2.48 9.90
C LEU A 99 0.33 2.71 8.81
N SER A 100 0.92 3.91 8.74
CA SER A 100 1.99 4.24 7.79
C SER A 100 3.32 3.53 8.10
N MET A 101 3.49 3.00 9.32
CA MET A 101 4.75 2.37 9.72
C MET A 101 5.10 1.14 8.89
N VAL A 102 4.11 0.39 8.39
CA VAL A 102 4.37 -0.79 7.53
C VAL A 102 5.00 -0.42 6.18
N GLU A 103 4.94 0.86 5.80
CA GLU A 103 5.55 1.40 4.59
C GLU A 103 6.91 2.08 4.86
N SER A 104 7.33 2.20 6.13
CA SER A 104 8.68 2.70 6.49
C SER A 104 9.75 1.69 6.08
N GLU A 105 10.84 2.22 5.51
CA GLU A 105 11.98 1.41 5.08
C GLU A 105 12.70 0.78 6.28
N GLU A 106 12.82 1.51 7.38
CA GLU A 106 13.45 1.06 8.63
C GLU A 106 12.65 -0.09 9.25
N PHE A 107 11.32 0.03 9.27
CA PHE A 107 10.45 -1.04 9.74
C PHE A 107 10.57 -2.28 8.84
N GLN A 108 10.53 -2.12 7.52
CA GLN A 108 10.69 -3.23 6.58
C GLN A 108 12.05 -3.92 6.73
N LYS A 109 13.14 -3.16 6.91
CA LYS A 109 14.48 -3.70 7.19
C LYS A 109 14.51 -4.47 8.51
N LEU A 110 13.89 -3.94 9.55
CA LEU A 110 13.78 -4.61 10.84
C LEU A 110 13.07 -5.96 10.71
N ILE A 111 11.89 -5.98 10.09
CA ILE A 111 11.14 -7.22 9.87
C ILE A 111 11.93 -8.17 8.97
N HIS A 112 12.61 -7.67 7.94
CA HIS A 112 13.41 -8.50 7.04
C HIS A 112 14.57 -9.19 7.76
N ASN A 113 15.22 -8.51 8.71
CA ASN A 113 16.29 -9.07 9.53
C ASN A 113 15.79 -10.15 10.50
N LEU A 114 14.53 -10.09 10.89
CA LEU A 114 13.89 -11.11 11.75
C LEU A 114 13.36 -12.29 10.93
N ASP A 115 12.60 -11.99 9.88
CA ASP A 115 12.07 -12.95 8.92
C ASP A 115 11.78 -12.26 7.57
N SER A 116 12.61 -12.57 6.58
CA SER A 116 12.52 -12.03 5.22
C SER A 116 11.19 -12.36 4.54
N ARG A 117 10.59 -13.53 4.82
CA ARG A 117 9.32 -13.93 4.21
C ARG A 117 8.15 -13.14 4.79
N SER A 118 8.19 -12.86 6.09
CA SER A 118 7.21 -11.98 6.74
C SER A 118 7.32 -10.54 6.22
N ALA A 119 8.55 -10.04 6.01
CA ALA A 119 8.76 -8.72 5.41
C ALA A 119 8.17 -8.62 3.99
N ASP A 120 8.37 -9.65 3.17
CA ASP A 120 7.79 -9.73 1.82
C ASP A 120 6.26 -9.86 1.82
N SER A 121 5.67 -10.26 2.96
CA SER A 121 4.23 -10.42 3.17
C SER A 121 3.54 -9.21 3.82
N LEU A 122 4.27 -8.15 4.14
CA LEU A 122 3.67 -6.97 4.75
C LEU A 122 2.61 -6.35 3.81
N PRO A 123 1.42 -6.01 4.35
CA PRO A 123 0.38 -5.36 3.58
C PRO A 123 0.76 -3.91 3.24
N CYS A 124 0.09 -3.32 2.25
CA CYS A 124 0.09 -1.86 2.13
C CYS A 124 -0.82 -1.24 3.19
N ARG A 125 -0.65 0.07 3.43
CA ARG A 125 -1.42 0.81 4.45
C ARG A 125 -2.93 0.63 4.30
N ASN A 126 -3.45 0.65 3.07
CA ASN A 126 -4.89 0.53 2.82
C ASN A 126 -5.41 -0.87 3.15
N THR A 127 -4.65 -1.92 2.83
CA THR A 127 -5.01 -3.29 3.18
C THR A 127 -5.02 -3.48 4.70
N LEU A 128 -4.01 -2.96 5.39
CA LEU A 128 -3.95 -3.01 6.86
C LEU A 128 -5.10 -2.23 7.51
N LYS A 129 -5.42 -1.04 6.99
CA LYS A 129 -6.58 -0.25 7.42
C LYS A 129 -7.85 -1.09 7.37
N ASN A 130 -8.09 -1.78 6.26
CA ASN A 130 -9.29 -2.61 6.10
C ASN A 130 -9.31 -3.79 7.10
N TRP A 131 -8.15 -4.38 7.41
CA TRP A 131 -8.05 -5.41 8.43
C TRP A 131 -8.40 -4.87 9.82
N VAL A 132 -7.87 -3.70 10.17
CA VAL A 132 -8.15 -3.03 11.46
C VAL A 132 -9.62 -2.66 11.59
N VAL A 133 -10.23 -2.06 10.56
CA VAL A 133 -11.67 -1.71 10.58
C VAL A 133 -12.52 -2.95 10.82
N LYS A 134 -12.29 -4.03 10.05
CA LYS A 134 -13.03 -5.28 10.22
C LYS A 134 -12.87 -5.87 11.62
N TYR A 135 -11.64 -5.87 12.15
CA TYR A 135 -11.38 -6.35 13.49
C TYR A 135 -12.13 -5.53 14.55
N SER A 136 -12.11 -4.20 14.44
CA SER A 136 -12.83 -3.31 15.34
C SER A 136 -14.35 -3.51 15.29
N GLU A 137 -14.92 -3.71 14.09
CA GLU A 137 -16.34 -4.05 13.93
C GLU A 137 -16.71 -5.36 14.63
N ASP A 138 -15.87 -6.39 14.49
CA ASP A 138 -16.08 -7.68 15.14
C ASP A 138 -15.99 -7.59 16.67
N ILE A 139 -15.06 -6.77 17.19
CA ILE A 139 -14.98 -6.49 18.63
C ILE A 139 -16.20 -5.70 19.11
N MET A 140 -16.63 -4.67 18.37
CA MET A 140 -17.80 -3.87 18.71
C MET A 140 -19.06 -4.74 18.79
N LYS A 141 -19.27 -5.65 17.85
CA LYS A 141 -20.39 -6.62 17.90
C LYS A 141 -20.37 -7.46 19.17
N LYS A 142 -19.20 -7.96 19.58
CA LYS A 142 -19.05 -8.74 20.82
C LYS A 142 -19.31 -7.90 22.07
N VAL A 143 -18.85 -6.65 22.08
CA VAL A 143 -19.12 -5.73 23.19
C VAL A 143 -20.61 -5.45 23.29
N ILE A 144 -21.28 -5.15 22.17
CA ILE A 144 -22.73 -4.92 22.13
C ILE A 144 -23.50 -6.15 22.61
N SER A 145 -23.16 -7.36 22.13
CA SER A 145 -23.83 -8.58 22.58
C SER A 145 -23.65 -8.82 24.08
N ASN A 146 -22.46 -8.51 24.62
CA ASN A 146 -22.22 -8.64 26.05
C ASN A 146 -23.00 -7.60 26.85
N LEU A 147 -23.05 -6.35 26.40
CA LEU A 147 -23.79 -5.27 27.05
C LEU A 147 -25.30 -5.57 27.10
N GLN A 148 -25.88 -6.19 26.07
CA GLN A 148 -27.29 -6.59 26.04
C GLN A 148 -27.67 -7.59 27.14
N LEU A 149 -26.71 -8.35 27.66
CA LEU A 149 -26.93 -9.33 28.73
C LEU A 149 -26.86 -8.70 30.13
N VAL A 150 -26.36 -7.48 30.25
CA VAL A 150 -26.14 -6.82 31.53
C VAL A 150 -27.42 -6.08 31.95
N LYS A 151 -27.86 -6.28 33.20
CA LYS A 151 -29.06 -5.62 33.74
C LYS A 151 -28.87 -4.15 34.09
N ASN A 152 -27.67 -3.77 34.51
CA ASN A 152 -27.32 -2.42 34.96
C ASN A 152 -26.01 -1.99 34.31
N TYR A 153 -25.97 -0.80 33.71
CA TYR A 153 -24.74 -0.18 33.20
C TYR A 153 -24.59 1.22 33.80
N PHE A 154 -23.35 1.59 34.07
CA PHE A 154 -22.99 2.94 34.51
C PHE A 154 -22.30 3.63 33.35
N LEU A 155 -22.83 4.78 32.93
CA LEU A 155 -22.24 5.60 31.89
C LEU A 155 -21.56 6.80 32.55
N SER A 156 -20.27 6.97 32.29
CA SER A 156 -19.55 8.20 32.60
C SER A 156 -19.40 8.99 31.31
N MET A 157 -19.85 10.24 31.31
CA MET A 157 -19.69 11.16 30.18
C MET A 157 -18.64 12.18 30.57
N ASP A 158 -17.56 12.23 29.81
CA ASP A 158 -16.51 13.24 29.97
C ASP A 158 -16.73 14.33 28.92
N ILE A 159 -16.96 15.56 29.40
CA ILE A 159 -17.35 16.71 28.57
C ILE A 159 -16.31 17.80 28.81
N TRP A 160 -15.57 18.15 27.77
CA TRP A 160 -14.64 19.27 27.77
C TRP A 160 -14.82 20.13 26.53
N SER A 161 -14.47 21.41 26.64
CA SER A 161 -14.42 22.34 25.50
C SER A 161 -12.96 22.52 25.05
N GLN A 162 -12.77 22.65 23.74
CA GLN A 162 -11.46 22.99 23.17
C GLN A 162 -11.53 24.41 22.58
N PRO A 163 -10.71 25.36 23.06
CA PRO A 163 -10.67 26.71 22.52
C PRO A 163 -10.33 26.71 21.02
N GLY A 164 -11.07 27.49 20.21
CA GLY A 164 -10.84 27.63 18.77
C GLY A 164 -11.65 26.68 17.86
N LEU A 165 -12.61 25.93 18.43
CA LEU A 165 -13.64 25.22 17.66
C LEU A 165 -14.95 26.02 17.68
N ASP A 166 -15.29 26.67 16.57
CA ASP A 166 -16.50 27.51 16.42
C ASP A 166 -17.81 26.70 16.38
N LYS A 167 -17.73 25.37 16.45
CA LYS A 167 -18.88 24.47 16.38
C LYS A 167 -18.91 23.57 17.61
N PHE A 168 -20.00 23.65 18.36
CA PHE A 168 -20.34 22.69 19.40
C PHE A 168 -20.70 21.36 18.72
N TYR A 169 -19.84 20.35 18.89
CA TYR A 169 -20.16 18.97 18.57
C TYR A 169 -20.54 18.26 19.87
N LEU A 170 -21.82 18.38 20.25
CA LEU A 170 -22.44 17.38 21.10
C LEU A 170 -23.19 16.45 20.15
N GLY A 171 -22.55 15.31 19.83
CA GLY A 171 -23.13 14.11 19.20
C GLY A 171 -24.14 14.33 18.09
#